data_AF-A0A1J3F0F4-F1
#
_entry.id   AF-A0A1J3F0F4-F1
#
_cell.length_a   1.000
_cell.length_b   1.000
_cell.length_c   1.000
_cell.angle_alpha   90.00
_cell.angle_beta   90.00
_cell.angle_gamma   90.00
#
_symmetry.space_group_name_H-M   'P 1'
#
loop_
_entity.id
_entity.type
_entity.pdbx_description
1 polymer ?
#
loop_
_entity_poly.entity_id
_entity_poly.type
_entity_poly.pdbx_seq_one_letter_code
_entity_poly.pdbx_strand_id
1 'polypeptide(L)'
;ITYYTKCDDIASARKVFDEMSERDVVSWNSMISGYSQSGSFEECKELYKSMLVCPDLKPNGVTVTSVLQACGQSSDLVFGMEVHKKMIENQHIQMDL
;
A
#
# COMPACT_ATOMS: atom_id res chain seq x y z
N ILE A 1 -3.91 10.19 -9.19
CA ILE A 1 -3.48 9.93 -7.79
C ILE A 1 -2.01 10.28 -7.58
N THR A 2 -1.07 9.68 -8.32
CA THR A 2 0.39 9.84 -8.16
C THR A 2 0.89 11.30 -8.18
N TYR A 3 0.20 12.20 -8.89
CA TYR A 3 0.52 13.63 -8.87
C TYR A 3 0.28 14.25 -7.48
N TYR A 4 -0.87 13.96 -6.86
CA TYR A 4 -1.25 14.51 -5.55
C TYR A 4 -0.42 13.95 -4.40
N THR A 5 -0.09 12.66 -4.45
CA THR A 5 0.75 12.03 -3.42
C THR A 5 2.18 12.58 -3.40
N LYS A 6 2.68 13.13 -4.52
CA LYS A 6 4.00 13.77 -4.60
C LYS A 6 4.03 15.22 -4.07
N CYS A 7 2.87 15.81 -3.80
CA CYS A 7 2.74 17.17 -3.27
C CYS A 7 2.30 17.19 -1.80
N ASP A 8 2.44 16.07 -1.08
CA ASP A 8 1.93 15.86 0.29
C ASP A 8 0.42 16.10 0.47
N ASP A 9 -0.34 16.22 -0.62
CA ASP A 9 -1.79 16.35 -0.58
C ASP A 9 -2.46 14.97 -0.64
N ILE A 10 -2.26 14.21 0.43
CA ILE A 10 -2.84 12.88 0.62
C ILE A 10 -4.36 12.94 0.70
N ALA A 11 -4.94 14.04 1.20
CA ALA A 11 -6.39 14.20 1.27
C ALA A 11 -7.02 14.27 -0.13
N SER A 12 -6.46 15.07 -1.04
CA SER A 12 -6.92 15.11 -2.43
C SER A 12 -6.63 13.80 -3.16
N ALA A 13 -5.47 13.18 -2.91
CA ALA A 13 -5.15 11.86 -3.46
C ALA A 13 -6.19 10.81 -3.06
N ARG A 14 -6.60 10.82 -1.78
CA ARG A 14 -7.62 9.91 -1.25
C ARG A 14 -8.98 10.15 -1.89
N LYS A 15 -9.39 11.42 -2.01
CA LYS A 15 -10.66 11.76 -2.67
C LYS A 15 -10.72 11.23 -4.11
N VAL A 16 -9.66 11.46 -4.89
CA VAL A 16 -9.57 10.93 -6.26
C VAL A 16 -9.61 9.41 -6.27
N PHE A 17 -8.90 8.75 -5.35
CA PHE A 17 -8.94 7.29 -5.22
C PHE A 17 -10.34 6.78 -4.88
N ASP A 18 -11.09 7.46 -4.02
CA ASP A 18 -12.47 7.09 -3.66
C ASP A 18 -13.48 7.28 -4.80
N GLU A 19 -13.27 8.29 -5.65
CA GLU A 19 -14.13 8.59 -6.81
C GLU A 19 -13.88 7.66 -8.01
N MET A 20 -12.81 6.86 -8.02
CA MET A 20 -12.54 5.91 -9.10
C MET A 20 -13.56 4.76 -9.14
N SER A 21 -14.19 4.58 -10.29
CA SER A 21 -15.12 3.46 -10.56
C SER A 21 -14.42 2.12 -10.61
N GLU A 22 -13.20 2.08 -11.15
CA GLU A 22 -12.34 0.90 -11.20
C GLU A 22 -10.95 1.27 -10.67
N ARG A 23 -10.39 0.40 -9.82
CA ARG A 23 -9.07 0.59 -9.21
C ARG A 23 -8.18 -0.59 -9.54
N ASP A 24 -7.06 -0.32 -10.17
CA ASP A 24 -6.03 -1.31 -10.50
C ASP A 24 -4.88 -1.29 -9.48
N VAL A 25 -3.97 -2.26 -9.57
CA VAL A 25 -2.80 -2.38 -8.68
C VAL A 25 -1.98 -1.09 -8.61
N VAL A 26 -1.89 -0.32 -9.71
CA VAL A 26 -1.14 0.94 -9.75
C VAL A 26 -1.80 2.03 -8.90
N SER A 27 -3.13 2.17 -8.98
CA SER A 27 -3.89 3.12 -8.17
C SER A 27 -3.81 2.81 -6.68
N TRP A 28 -3.91 1.53 -6.31
CA TRP A 28 -3.72 1.06 -4.93
C TRP A 28 -2.30 1.32 -4.43
N ASN A 29 -1.29 0.96 -5.21
CA ASN A 29 0.11 1.19 -4.86
C ASN A 29 0.41 2.67 -4.65
N SER A 30 -0.09 3.53 -5.55
CA SER A 30 0.09 4.98 -5.42
C SER A 30 -0.44 5.50 -4.09
N MET A 31 -1.60 5.03 -3.64
CA MET A 31 -2.22 5.47 -2.40
C MET A 31 -1.55 4.87 -1.15
N ILE A 32 -1.19 3.58 -1.19
CA ILE A 32 -0.45 2.89 -0.12
C ILE A 32 0.92 3.55 0.09
N SER A 33 1.68 3.80 -0.99
CA SER A 33 2.95 4.52 -0.91
C SER A 33 2.77 5.93 -0.39
N GLY A 34 1.71 6.63 -0.80
CA GLY A 34 1.36 7.96 -0.29
C GLY A 34 1.17 7.96 1.23
N TYR A 35 0.35 7.06 1.76
CA TYR A 35 0.15 6.93 3.21
C TYR A 35 1.41 6.51 3.96
N SER A 36 2.23 5.62 3.38
CA SER A 36 3.51 5.26 3.98
C SER A 36 4.47 6.44 4.06
N GLN A 37 4.51 7.31 3.05
CA GLN A 37 5.41 8.46 3.00
C GLN A 37 4.94 9.62 3.89
N SER A 38 3.63 9.80 4.04
CA SER A 38 3.05 10.86 4.89
C SER A 38 3.05 10.54 6.39
N GLY A 39 3.47 9.35 6.79
CA GLY A 39 3.41 8.89 8.18
C GLY A 39 2.03 8.41 8.63
N SER A 40 1.08 8.28 7.71
CA SER A 40 -0.30 7.82 7.95
C SER A 40 -0.35 6.29 7.97
N PHE A 41 0.33 5.70 8.95
CA PHE A 41 0.63 4.27 8.96
C PHE A 41 -0.63 3.40 9.14
N GLU A 42 -1.58 3.81 9.97
CA GLU A 42 -2.82 3.04 10.15
C GLU A 42 -3.65 3.04 8.87
N GLU A 43 -3.76 4.17 8.17
CA GLU A 43 -4.42 4.25 6.88
C GLU A 43 -3.72 3.40 5.82
N CYS A 44 -2.39 3.35 5.83
CA CYS A 44 -1.60 2.46 4.97
C CYS A 44 -1.97 0.99 5.21
N LYS A 45 -2.03 0.56 6.48
CA LYS A 45 -2.38 -0.82 6.85
C LYS A 45 -3.81 -1.18 6.45
N GLU A 46 -4.77 -0.33 6.77
CA GLU A 46 -6.18 -0.57 6.46
C GLU A 46 -6.42 -0.61 4.95
N LEU A 47 -5.71 0.24 4.19
CA LEU A 47 -5.79 0.21 2.73
C LEU A 47 -5.15 -1.07 2.16
N TYR A 48 -4.03 -1.52 2.70
CA TYR A 48 -3.45 -2.80 2.30
C TYR A 48 -4.38 -3.99 2.59
N LYS A 49 -5.01 -4.05 3.78
CA LYS A 49 -6.01 -5.09 4.10
C LYS A 49 -7.20 -5.03 3.15
N SER A 50 -7.64 -3.83 2.79
CA SER A 50 -8.72 -3.63 1.82
C SER A 50 -8.35 -4.15 0.42
N MET A 51 -7.09 -3.97 0.00
CA MET A 51 -6.59 -4.54 -1.26
C MET A 51 -6.62 -6.08 -1.24
N LEU A 52 -6.28 -6.71 -0.11
CA LEU A 52 -6.22 -8.18 0.03
C LEU A 52 -7.57 -8.88 -0.10
N VAL A 53 -8.68 -8.17 0.14
CA VAL A 53 -10.04 -8.73 0.00
C VAL A 53 -10.61 -8.56 -1.41
N CYS A 54 -9.92 -7.85 -2.31
CA CYS A 54 -10.33 -7.68 -3.70
C CYS A 54 -9.92 -8.91 -4.54
N PRO A 55 -10.86 -9.64 -5.19
CA PRO A 55 -10.56 -10.91 -5.86
C PRO A 55 -9.53 -10.83 -6.99
N ASP A 56 -9.53 -9.73 -7.76
CA ASP A 56 -8.71 -9.56 -8.97
C ASP A 56 -7.40 -8.80 -8.70
N LEU A 57 -7.15 -8.43 -7.45
CA LEU A 57 -5.97 -7.65 -7.06
C LEU A 57 -5.01 -8.51 -6.24
N LYS A 58 -3.72 -8.42 -6.60
CA LYS A 58 -2.64 -9.05 -5.85
C LYS A 58 -1.59 -7.99 -5.52
N PRO A 59 -1.15 -7.90 -4.25
CA PRO A 59 0.01 -7.09 -3.91
C PRO A 59 1.22 -7.50 -4.74
N ASN A 60 2.02 -6.51 -5.15
CA ASN A 60 3.29 -6.74 -5.83
C ASN A 60 4.46 -6.16 -5.00
N GLY A 61 5.68 -6.19 -5.55
CA GLY A 61 6.87 -5.72 -4.85
C GLY A 61 6.77 -4.28 -4.34
N VAL A 62 6.11 -3.40 -5.10
CA VAL A 62 5.88 -2.00 -4.70
C VAL A 62 4.92 -1.90 -3.51
N THR A 63 3.84 -2.68 -3.53
CA THR A 63 2.89 -2.74 -2.42
C THR A 63 3.59 -3.16 -1.12
N VAL A 64 4.31 -4.29 -1.17
CA VAL A 64 4.92 -4.89 0.02
C VAL A 64 6.03 -4.01 0.57
N THR A 65 6.89 -3.46 -0.29
CA THR A 65 7.96 -2.54 0.13
C THR A 65 7.39 -1.31 0.83
N SER A 66 6.32 -0.73 0.30
CA SER A 66 5.66 0.44 0.91
C SER A 66 5.08 0.12 2.29
N VAL A 67 4.41 -1.03 2.44
CA VAL A 67 3.85 -1.44 3.73
C VAL A 67 4.94 -1.78 4.75
N LEU A 68 6.01 -2.47 4.34
CA LEU A 68 7.14 -2.78 5.22
C LEU A 68 7.89 -1.51 5.67
N GLN A 69 8.03 -0.52 4.78
CA GLN A 69 8.56 0.79 5.14
C GLN A 69 7.71 1.45 6.23
N ALA A 70 6.38 1.48 6.05
CA ALA A 70 5.45 1.99 7.06
C ALA A 70 5.61 1.26 8.41
N CYS A 71 5.71 -0.07 8.41
CA CYS A 71 5.92 -0.86 9.63
C CYS A 71 7.24 -0.52 10.35
N GLY A 72 8.33 -0.34 9.60
CA GLY A 72 9.63 0.05 10.14
C GLY A 72 9.59 1.43 10.79
N GLN A 73 8.87 2.38 10.17
CA GLN A 73 8.72 3.74 10.69
C GLN A 73 7.74 3.82 11.87
N SER A 74 6.69 3.00 11.89
CA SER A 74 5.70 2.95 12.98
C SER A 74 6.09 2.03 14.13
N SER A 75 7.23 1.33 14.03
CA SER A 75 7.63 0.24 14.94
C SER A 75 6.60 -0.89 15.09
N ASP A 76 5.69 -1.07 14.12
CA ASP A 76 4.73 -2.18 14.11
C ASP A 76 5.36 -3.43 13.48
N LEU A 77 6.27 -4.03 14.24
CA LEU A 77 7.01 -5.22 13.82
C LEU A 77 6.10 -6.44 13.64
N VAL A 78 5.02 -6.53 14.41
CA VAL A 78 4.08 -7.67 14.34
C VAL A 78 3.41 -7.69 12.98
N PHE A 79 2.86 -6.55 12.55
CA PHE A 79 2.26 -6.44 11.23
C PHE A 79 3.29 -6.57 10.12
N GLY A 80 4.49 -6.01 10.29
CA GLY A 80 5.61 -6.18 9.35
C GLY A 80 5.98 -7.67 9.13
N MET A 81 6.02 -8.47 10.19
CA MET A 81 6.29 -9.91 10.09
C MET A 81 5.15 -10.67 9.40
N GLU A 82 3.89 -10.30 9.64
CA GLU A 82 2.74 -10.89 8.95
C GLU A 82 2.83 -10.65 7.44
N VAL A 83 3.08 -9.39 7.04
CA VAL A 83 3.26 -9.00 5.63
C VAL A 83 4.44 -9.73 5.00
N HIS A 84 5.57 -9.81 5.70
CA HIS A 84 6.75 -10.52 5.23
C HIS A 84 6.49 -12.02 5.04
N LYS A 85 5.83 -12.68 6.00
CA LYS A 85 5.45 -14.09 5.91
C LYS A 85 4.53 -14.32 4.71
N LYS A 86 3.52 -13.47 4.53
CA LYS A 86 2.57 -13.56 3.41
C LYS A 86 3.26 -13.43 2.06
N MET A 87 4.29 -12.57 1.95
CA MET A 87 5.11 -12.47 0.75
C MET A 87 5.86 -13.77 0.43
N ILE A 88 6.46 -14.41 1.44
CA ILE A 88 7.21 -15.67 1.25
C ILE A 88 6.27 -16.81 0.83
N GLU A 89 5.09 -16.89 1.44
CA GLU A 89 4.09 -17.92 1.13
C GLU A 89 3.50 -17.75 -0.28
N ASN A 90 3.39 -16.50 -0.76
CA ASN A 90 2.94 -16.18 -2.11
C ASN A 90 4.13 -16.10 -3.08
N GLN A 91 4.72 -17.24 -3.45
CA GLN A 91 5.93 -17.44 -4.28
C GLN A 91 5.97 -16.75 -5.69
N HIS A 92 5.19 -15.70 -5.96
CA HIS A 92 5.13 -14.98 -7.24
C HIS A 92 5.27 -13.46 -7.10
N ILE A 93 5.61 -12.90 -5.94
CA ILE A 93 5.90 -11.47 -5.84
C ILE A 93 7.34 -11.24 -6.33
N GLN A 94 7.48 -10.93 -7.61
CA GLN A 94 8.73 -10.36 -8.12
C GLN A 94 8.98 -9.02 -7.40
N MET A 95 10.06 -8.98 -6.62
CA MET A 95 10.64 -7.74 -6.13
C MET A 95 11.48 -7.15 -7.25
N ASP A 96 10.86 -6.33 -8.08
CA ASP A 96 11.58 -5.48 -9.02
C ASP A 96 12.13 -4.30 -8.19
N LEU A 97 13.40 -4.41 -7.78
CA LEU A 97 14.17 -3.31 -7.19
C LEU A 97 14.59 -2.30 -8.25
#